data_AF-A0A922DGG7-F1
#
_entry.id   AF-A0A922DGG7-F1
#
_cell.length_a   1.000
_cell.length_b   1.000
_cell.length_c   1.000
_cell.angle_alpha   90.00
_cell.angle_beta   90.00
_cell.angle_gamma   90.00
#
_symmetry.space_group_name_H-M   'P 1'
#
loop_
_entity.id
_entity.type
_entity.pdbx_description
1 polymer ?
#
loop_
_entity_poly.entity_id
_entity_poly.type
_entity_poly.pdbx_seq_one_letter_code
_entity_poly.pdbx_strand_id
1 'polypeptide(L)'
;MPNMEVFESLGFSGSSLAKMLSKHPAVLESDAHAVVEFFRAHGFSDKQITTLTMKLPPLYLYNVEKIFKPKLEFFKSLGLSDLELAQLLSSRPHILTRSLEKQIIPCVQELRRVLGTDENVLEAIKACFPILESNMVHMLQPNIATLISHGVP
;
A
#
# COMPACT_ATOMS: atom_id res chain seq x y z
N MET A 1 7.19 -7.64 -26.36
CA MET A 1 6.81 -8.41 -25.14
C MET A 1 5.81 -7.54 -24.40
N PRO A 2 4.59 -8.02 -24.11
CA PRO A 2 3.47 -7.18 -23.68
C PRO A 2 3.78 -6.32 -22.45
N ASN A 3 4.49 -6.88 -21.45
CA ASN A 3 4.87 -6.10 -20.27
C ASN A 3 5.91 -5.01 -20.54
N MET A 4 6.77 -5.16 -21.56
CA MET A 4 7.74 -4.11 -21.91
C MET A 4 7.04 -2.85 -22.42
N GLU A 5 6.05 -3.01 -23.31
CA GLU A 5 5.26 -1.90 -23.85
C GLU A 5 4.49 -1.16 -22.73
N VAL A 6 3.97 -1.91 -21.76
CA VAL A 6 3.35 -1.32 -20.57
C VAL A 6 4.35 -0.47 -19.78
N PHE A 7 5.55 -0.98 -19.49
CA PHE A 7 6.56 -0.21 -18.75
C PHE A 7 7.09 0.99 -19.53
N GLU A 8 7.28 0.87 -20.83
CA GLU A 8 7.65 1.98 -21.70
C GLU A 8 6.58 3.08 -21.70
N SER A 9 5.29 2.70 -21.72
CA SER A 9 4.17 3.67 -21.62
C SER A 9 4.14 4.41 -20.28
N LEU A 10 4.64 3.79 -19.21
CA LEU A 10 4.82 4.41 -17.88
C LEU A 10 6.09 5.27 -17.79
N GLY A 11 6.85 5.39 -18.87
CA GLY A 11 8.05 6.23 -18.96
C GLY A 11 9.33 5.56 -18.44
N PHE A 12 9.37 4.23 -18.32
CA PHE A 12 10.62 3.53 -18.01
C PHE A 12 11.57 3.58 -19.22
N SER A 13 12.81 4.00 -18.97
CA SER A 13 13.87 3.91 -19.97
C SER A 13 14.44 2.49 -20.02
N GLY A 14 15.09 2.12 -21.12
CA GLY A 14 15.72 0.80 -21.26
C GLY A 14 16.70 0.47 -20.13
N SER A 15 17.41 1.47 -19.59
CA SER A 15 18.36 1.25 -18.49
C SER A 15 17.68 1.06 -17.12
N SER A 16 16.63 1.83 -16.81
CA SER A 16 15.88 1.64 -15.56
C SER A 16 15.09 0.34 -15.57
N LEU A 17 14.52 -0.01 -16.73
CA LEU A 17 13.82 -1.26 -16.94
C LEU A 17 14.77 -2.46 -16.80
N ALA A 18 15.93 -2.45 -17.48
CA ALA A 18 16.92 -3.51 -17.37
C ALA A 18 17.39 -3.73 -15.92
N LYS A 19 17.60 -2.64 -15.16
CA LYS A 19 17.97 -2.70 -13.74
C LYS A 19 16.87 -3.28 -12.87
N MET A 20 15.60 -2.99 -13.16
CA MET A 20 14.46 -3.57 -12.44
C MET A 20 14.35 -5.07 -12.73
N LEU A 21 14.42 -5.44 -14.01
CA LEU A 21 14.26 -6.82 -14.48
C LEU A 21 15.40 -7.74 -14.05
N SER A 22 16.64 -7.24 -13.95
CA SER A 22 17.75 -8.04 -13.44
C SER A 22 17.58 -8.45 -11.98
N LYS A 23 16.84 -7.65 -11.19
CA LYS A 23 16.50 -7.96 -9.79
C LYS A 23 15.18 -8.73 -9.66
N HIS A 24 14.24 -8.50 -10.58
CA HIS A 24 12.89 -9.02 -10.52
C HIS A 24 12.45 -9.59 -11.87
N PRO A 25 13.10 -10.66 -12.36
CA PRO A 25 12.83 -11.20 -13.70
C PRO A 25 11.40 -11.74 -13.84
N ALA A 26 10.83 -12.25 -12.75
CA ALA A 26 9.45 -12.77 -12.69
C ALA A 26 8.38 -11.73 -13.08
N VAL A 27 8.68 -10.43 -13.04
CA VAL A 27 7.76 -9.38 -13.51
C VAL A 27 7.44 -9.55 -15.00
N LEU A 28 8.32 -10.17 -15.81
CA LEU A 28 8.04 -10.46 -17.21
C LEU A 28 6.98 -11.55 -17.40
N GLU A 29 6.77 -12.41 -16.41
CA GLU A 29 5.81 -13.53 -16.46
C GLU A 29 4.42 -13.13 -15.92
N SER A 30 4.29 -11.89 -15.44
CA SER A 30 3.05 -11.36 -14.88
C SER A 30 2.11 -10.76 -15.92
N ASP A 31 0.90 -10.38 -15.49
CA ASP A 31 0.01 -9.50 -16.26
C ASP A 31 0.19 -8.05 -15.78
N ALA A 32 1.19 -7.36 -16.32
CA ALA A 32 1.46 -5.99 -15.93
C ALA A 32 0.33 -5.04 -16.36
N HIS A 33 -0.38 -5.37 -17.45
CA HIS A 33 -1.47 -4.57 -17.98
C HIS A 33 -2.64 -4.53 -16.98
N ALA A 34 -3.08 -5.68 -16.47
CA ALA A 34 -4.17 -5.75 -15.49
C ALA A 34 -3.88 -4.92 -14.23
N VAL A 35 -2.63 -4.93 -13.75
CA VAL A 35 -2.23 -4.16 -12.56
C VAL A 35 -2.23 -2.66 -12.84
N VAL A 36 -1.70 -2.22 -13.98
CA VAL A 36 -1.68 -0.81 -14.36
C VAL A 36 -3.10 -0.27 -14.55
N GLU A 37 -3.93 -0.99 -15.29
CA GLU A 37 -5.33 -0.59 -15.51
C GLU A 37 -6.14 -0.58 -14.22
N PHE A 38 -5.89 -1.54 -13.32
CA PHE A 38 -6.49 -1.54 -11.99
C PHE A 38 -6.17 -0.25 -11.23
N PHE A 39 -4.91 0.16 -11.14
CA PHE A 39 -4.55 1.38 -10.42
C PHE A 39 -5.08 2.65 -11.12
N ARG A 40 -5.06 2.70 -12.45
CA ARG A 40 -5.68 3.81 -13.22
C ARG A 40 -7.17 3.94 -12.93
N ALA A 41 -7.90 2.84 -12.93
CA ALA A 41 -9.32 2.80 -12.60
C ALA A 41 -9.64 3.27 -11.17
N HIS A 42 -8.64 3.24 -10.27
CA HIS A 42 -8.73 3.74 -8.90
C HIS A 42 -8.08 5.12 -8.71
N GLY A 43 -7.92 5.89 -9.80
CA GLY A 43 -7.49 7.29 -9.74
C GLY A 43 -5.99 7.53 -9.63
N PHE A 44 -5.16 6.49 -9.82
CA PHE A 44 -3.71 6.66 -9.83
C PHE A 44 -3.26 7.21 -11.18
N SER A 45 -2.48 8.28 -11.16
CA SER A 45 -1.78 8.79 -12.34
C SER A 45 -0.63 7.87 -12.74
N ASP A 46 -0.24 7.89 -14.02
CA ASP A 46 0.91 7.14 -14.52
C ASP A 46 2.18 7.43 -13.72
N LYS A 47 2.41 8.69 -13.32
CA LYS A 47 3.54 9.07 -12.45
C LYS A 47 3.50 8.36 -11.08
N GLN A 48 2.32 8.21 -10.49
CA GLN A 48 2.16 7.48 -9.23
C GLN A 48 2.36 5.98 -9.43
N ILE A 49 1.89 5.42 -10.54
CA ILE A 49 2.11 4.01 -10.89
C ILE A 49 3.60 3.75 -11.14
N THR A 50 4.30 4.59 -11.89
CA THR A 50 5.75 4.53 -12.07
C THR A 50 6.48 4.55 -10.72
N THR A 51 6.04 5.41 -9.80
CA THR A 51 6.61 5.47 -8.45
C THR A 51 6.35 4.18 -7.65
N LEU A 52 5.15 3.61 -7.74
CA LEU A 52 4.81 2.31 -7.15
C LEU A 52 5.73 1.22 -7.71
N THR A 53 5.85 1.13 -9.02
CA THR A 53 6.67 0.14 -9.73
C THR A 53 8.13 0.22 -9.34
N MET A 54 8.71 1.42 -9.26
CA MET A 54 10.11 1.58 -8.86
C MET A 54 10.38 1.13 -7.42
N LYS A 55 9.43 1.34 -6.51
CA LYS A 55 9.58 1.04 -5.08
C LYS A 55 9.19 -0.39 -4.72
N LEU A 56 8.25 -0.97 -5.45
CA LEU A 56 7.74 -2.33 -5.24
C LEU A 56 7.57 -3.07 -6.56
N PRO A 57 8.62 -3.35 -7.35
CA PRO A 57 8.48 -4.10 -8.62
C PRO A 57 7.71 -5.42 -8.50
N PRO A 58 7.82 -6.19 -7.40
CA PRO A 58 7.01 -7.40 -7.20
C PRO A 58 5.49 -7.17 -7.14
N LEU A 59 4.99 -5.92 -7.16
CA LEU A 59 3.54 -5.68 -7.13
C LEU A 59 2.80 -6.38 -8.27
N TYR A 60 3.47 -6.56 -9.41
CA TYR A 60 2.89 -7.21 -10.59
C TYR A 60 2.65 -8.71 -10.41
N LEU A 61 3.25 -9.33 -9.40
CA LEU A 61 3.08 -10.75 -9.11
C LEU A 61 1.81 -11.03 -8.30
N TYR A 62 1.11 -9.99 -7.82
CA TYR A 62 -0.10 -10.15 -7.03
C TYR A 62 -1.35 -10.09 -7.89
N ASN A 63 -2.36 -10.89 -7.52
CA ASN A 63 -3.67 -10.85 -8.16
C ASN A 63 -4.45 -9.61 -7.70
N VAL A 64 -4.85 -8.75 -8.63
CA VAL A 64 -5.52 -7.48 -8.34
C VAL A 64 -6.82 -7.65 -7.55
N GLU A 65 -7.68 -8.58 -7.96
CA GLU A 65 -8.99 -8.83 -7.33
C GLU A 65 -8.86 -9.44 -5.94
N LYS A 66 -7.87 -10.30 -5.72
CA LYS A 66 -7.68 -10.99 -4.43
C LYS A 66 -6.86 -10.18 -3.44
N ILE A 67 -5.95 -9.33 -3.91
CA ILE A 67 -4.93 -8.70 -3.05
C ILE A 67 -5.08 -7.19 -2.95
N PHE A 68 -5.33 -6.49 -4.05
CA PHE A 68 -5.36 -5.03 -4.06
C PHE A 68 -6.76 -4.49 -3.82
N LYS A 69 -7.75 -5.01 -4.53
CA LYS A 69 -9.14 -4.57 -4.40
C LYS A 69 -9.65 -4.60 -2.96
N PRO A 70 -9.50 -5.69 -2.18
CA PRO A 70 -9.99 -5.71 -0.80
C PRO A 70 -9.27 -4.69 0.10
N LYS A 71 -7.98 -4.42 -0.16
CA LYS A 71 -7.22 -3.41 0.59
C LYS A 71 -7.69 -1.99 0.28
N LEU A 72 -7.89 -1.67 -1.00
CA LEU A 72 -8.37 -0.35 -1.41
C LEU A 72 -9.79 -0.11 -0.90
N GLU A 73 -10.67 -1.10 -1.01
CA GLU A 73 -12.03 -1.04 -0.46
C GLU A 73 -12.02 -0.84 1.07
N PHE A 74 -11.15 -1.56 1.78
CA PHE A 74 -10.98 -1.37 3.22
C PHE A 74 -10.52 0.05 3.56
N PHE A 75 -9.50 0.57 2.89
CA PHE A 75 -9.03 1.94 3.15
C PHE A 75 -10.09 3.00 2.82
N LYS A 76 -10.85 2.82 1.75
CA LYS A 76 -12.01 3.68 1.43
C LYS A 76 -13.08 3.63 2.50
N SER A 77 -13.33 2.44 3.08
CA SER A 77 -14.30 2.29 4.18
C SER A 77 -13.90 3.04 5.45
N LEU A 78 -12.62 3.38 5.62
CA LEU A 78 -12.13 4.25 6.70
C LEU A 78 -12.26 5.75 6.38
N GLY A 79 -12.76 6.12 5.21
CA GLY A 79 -12.95 7.51 4.78
C GLY A 79 -11.80 8.09 3.97
N LEU A 80 -10.85 7.29 3.47
CA LEU A 80 -9.84 7.77 2.53
C LEU A 80 -10.43 7.94 1.13
N SER A 81 -10.23 9.13 0.55
CA SER A 81 -10.55 9.39 -0.86
C SER A 81 -9.60 8.66 -1.82
N ASP A 82 -10.00 8.51 -3.08
CA ASP A 82 -9.14 7.95 -4.14
C ASP A 82 -7.82 8.73 -4.28
N LEU A 83 -7.88 10.06 -4.19
CA LEU A 83 -6.70 10.92 -4.28
C LEU A 83 -5.73 10.66 -3.13
N GLU A 84 -6.23 10.61 -1.90
CA GLU A 84 -5.41 10.34 -0.72
C GLU A 84 -4.80 8.94 -0.79
N LEU A 85 -5.59 7.94 -1.20
CA LEU A 85 -5.11 6.58 -1.42
C LEU A 85 -3.99 6.52 -2.47
N ALA A 86 -4.16 7.22 -3.59
CA ALA A 86 -3.15 7.26 -4.63
C ALA A 86 -1.84 7.89 -4.15
N GLN A 87 -1.92 8.99 -3.41
CA GLN A 87 -0.74 9.65 -2.83
C GLN A 87 -0.03 8.75 -1.81
N LEU A 88 -0.79 8.18 -0.88
CA LEU A 88 -0.29 7.37 0.22
C LEU A 88 0.30 6.04 -0.27
N LEU A 89 -0.39 5.32 -1.16
CA LEU A 89 0.13 4.06 -1.69
C LEU A 89 1.34 4.27 -2.61
N SER A 90 1.36 5.32 -3.45
CA SER A 90 2.55 5.65 -4.26
C SER A 90 3.77 6.04 -3.40
N SER A 91 3.54 6.68 -2.25
CA SER A 91 4.63 7.07 -1.35
C SER A 91 5.12 5.88 -0.51
N ARG A 92 4.22 4.99 -0.08
CA ARG A 92 4.44 3.85 0.83
C ARG A 92 3.80 2.56 0.31
N PRO A 93 4.34 1.95 -0.77
CA PRO A 93 3.71 0.78 -1.40
C PRO A 93 3.80 -0.50 -0.58
N HIS A 94 4.73 -0.61 0.36
CA HIS A 94 5.01 -1.86 1.07
C HIS A 94 3.82 -2.37 1.90
N ILE A 95 2.89 -1.49 2.29
CA ILE A 95 1.62 -1.90 2.90
C ILE A 95 0.82 -2.90 2.04
N LEU A 96 0.93 -2.83 0.70
CA LEU A 96 0.24 -3.73 -0.22
C LEU A 96 0.72 -5.19 -0.10
N THR A 97 1.93 -5.39 0.45
CA THR A 97 2.52 -6.69 0.74
C THR A 97 2.09 -7.27 2.09
N ARG A 98 1.45 -6.48 2.95
CA ARG A 98 0.95 -6.94 4.26
C ARG A 98 -0.39 -7.65 4.10
N SER A 99 -0.68 -8.58 5.01
CA SER A 99 -1.98 -9.24 5.06
C SER A 99 -3.04 -8.26 5.55
N LEU A 100 -4.15 -8.17 4.81
CA LEU A 100 -5.27 -7.33 5.21
C LEU A 100 -5.86 -7.83 6.54
N GLU A 101 -6.09 -9.13 6.63
CA GLU A 101 -6.80 -9.81 7.72
C GLU A 101 -5.92 -10.03 8.96
N LYS A 102 -4.64 -10.35 8.76
CA LYS A 102 -3.73 -10.69 9.87
C LYS A 102 -2.96 -9.50 10.42
N GLN A 103 -2.95 -8.37 9.71
CA GLN A 103 -2.13 -7.22 10.10
C GLN A 103 -2.87 -5.89 10.00
N ILE A 104 -3.36 -5.52 8.81
CA ILE A 104 -3.91 -4.17 8.60
C ILE A 104 -5.19 -3.97 9.43
N ILE A 105 -6.16 -4.88 9.30
CA ILE A 105 -7.42 -4.82 10.06
C ILE A 105 -7.19 -4.85 11.57
N PRO A 106 -6.41 -5.80 12.14
CA PRO A 106 -6.10 -5.80 13.57
C PRO A 106 -5.44 -4.50 14.05
N CYS A 107 -4.50 -3.94 13.28
CA CYS A 107 -3.87 -2.67 13.63
C CYS A 107 -4.88 -1.52 13.70
N VAL A 108 -5.78 -1.42 12.71
CA VAL A 108 -6.84 -0.40 12.70
C VAL A 108 -7.82 -0.60 13.86
N GLN A 109 -8.16 -1.85 14.21
CA GLN A 109 -9.01 -2.15 15.36
C GLN A 109 -8.36 -1.73 16.68
N GLU A 110 -7.05 -1.94 16.83
CA GLU A 110 -6.32 -1.51 18.02
C GLU A 110 -6.23 0.02 18.10
N LEU A 111 -5.97 0.70 16.98
CA LEU A 111 -6.03 2.16 16.91
C LEU A 111 -7.42 2.66 17.29
N ARG A 112 -8.49 2.03 16.81
CA ARG A 112 -9.87 2.37 17.17
C ARG A 112 -10.13 2.18 18.66
N ARG A 113 -9.58 1.13 19.27
CA ARG A 113 -9.70 0.87 20.72
C ARG A 113 -9.09 2.00 21.56
N VAL A 114 -7.98 2.59 21.10
CA VAL A 114 -7.26 3.66 21.82
C VAL A 114 -7.84 5.03 21.51
N LEU A 115 -8.06 5.31 20.23
CA LEU A 115 -8.43 6.64 19.72
C LEU A 115 -9.94 6.89 19.71
N GLY A 116 -10.75 5.85 19.92
CA GLY A 116 -12.20 5.91 20.08
C GLY A 116 -12.98 6.01 18.78
N THR A 117 -12.69 7.01 17.93
CA THR A 117 -13.47 7.31 16.71
C THR A 117 -12.72 6.97 15.43
N ASP A 118 -13.47 6.72 14.34
CA ASP A 118 -12.89 6.45 13.02
C ASP A 118 -12.17 7.68 12.45
N GLU A 119 -12.64 8.89 12.78
CA GLU A 119 -11.99 10.14 12.41
C GLU A 119 -10.58 10.23 13.02
N ASN A 120 -10.43 9.94 14.33
CA ASN A 120 -9.13 9.98 15.00
C ASN A 120 -8.18 8.90 14.45
N VAL A 121 -8.72 7.71 14.14
CA VAL A 121 -7.94 6.64 13.50
C VAL A 121 -7.45 7.08 12.12
N LEU A 122 -8.33 7.71 11.33
CA LEU A 122 -7.98 8.22 10.01
C LEU A 122 -6.91 9.31 10.09
N GLU A 123 -7.03 10.25 11.03
CA GLU A 123 -6.01 11.27 11.29
C GLU A 123 -4.66 10.64 11.66
N ALA A 124 -4.65 9.63 12.54
CA ALA A 124 -3.43 8.92 12.91
C ALA A 124 -2.78 8.17 11.73
N ILE A 125 -3.58 7.52 10.88
CA ILE A 125 -3.10 6.85 9.67
C ILE A 125 -2.51 7.86 8.68
N LYS A 126 -3.17 9.02 8.50
CA LYS A 126 -2.67 10.09 7.61
C LYS A 126 -1.38 10.70 8.15
N ALA A 127 -1.27 10.89 9.47
CA ALA A 127 -0.07 11.44 10.12
C ALA A 127 1.11 10.46 10.11
N CYS A 128 0.85 9.16 10.30
CA CYS A 128 1.88 8.14 10.40
C CYS A 128 1.48 6.85 9.69
N PHE A 129 1.46 6.87 8.36
CA PHE A 129 1.06 5.69 7.59
C PHE A 129 1.83 4.38 7.89
N PRO A 130 3.15 4.40 8.16
CA PRO A 130 3.90 3.19 8.53
C PRO A 130 3.41 2.50 9.81
N ILE A 131 2.53 3.14 10.60
CA ILE A 131 1.90 2.51 11.76
C ILE A 131 1.21 1.19 11.38
N LEU A 132 0.62 1.13 10.18
CA LEU A 132 -0.05 -0.07 9.66
C LEU A 132 0.91 -1.18 9.21
N GLU A 133 2.18 -0.83 8.98
CA GLU A 133 3.22 -1.80 8.63
C GLU A 133 3.87 -2.44 9.88
N SER A 134 3.64 -1.86 11.06
CA SER A 134 4.24 -2.29 12.32
C SER A 134 3.65 -3.61 12.82
N ASN A 135 4.48 -4.45 13.45
CA ASN A 135 4.01 -5.68 14.07
C ASN A 135 3.20 -5.33 15.33
N MET A 136 1.87 -5.48 15.23
CA MET A 136 0.92 -5.11 16.28
C MET A 136 1.24 -5.75 17.64
N VAL A 137 1.53 -7.05 17.66
CA VAL A 137 1.69 -7.84 18.88
C VAL A 137 2.97 -7.47 19.63
N HIS A 138 4.05 -7.23 18.89
CA HIS A 138 5.37 -7.03 19.51
C HIS A 138 5.74 -5.55 19.72
N MET A 139 5.15 -4.62 18.97
CA MET A 139 5.58 -3.21 18.97
C MET A 139 4.50 -2.25 19.42
N LEU A 140 3.28 -2.36 18.90
CA LEU A 140 2.23 -1.36 19.16
C LEU A 140 1.57 -1.56 20.53
N GLN A 141 1.16 -2.78 20.87
CA GLN A 141 0.48 -3.04 22.14
C GLN A 141 1.31 -2.66 23.38
N PRO A 142 2.60 -3.02 23.49
CA PRO A 142 3.42 -2.62 24.64
C PRO A 142 3.61 -1.10 24.72
N ASN A 143 3.78 -0.43 23.58
CA ASN A 143 3.98 1.03 23.54
C ASN A 143 2.70 1.76 23.93
N ILE A 144 1.54 1.35 23.41
CA ILE A 144 0.23 1.89 23.78
C ILE A 144 -0.03 1.68 25.27
N ALA A 145 0.20 0.47 25.79
CA ALA A 145 0.01 0.19 27.22
C ALA A 145 0.92 1.06 28.09
N THR A 146 2.17 1.28 27.66
CA THR A 146 3.12 2.17 28.34
C THR A 146 2.66 3.63 28.28
N LEU A 147 2.16 4.12 27.15
CA LEU A 147 1.67 5.50 27.04
C LEU A 147 0.45 5.74 27.93
N ILE A 148 -0.51 4.80 27.92
CA ILE A 148 -1.68 4.83 28.80
C ILE A 148 -1.24 4.81 30.28
N SER A 149 -0.25 3.99 30.64
CA SER A 149 0.25 3.94 32.03
C SER A 149 0.92 5.25 32.48
N HIS A 150 1.36 6.09 31.55
CA HIS A 150 1.93 7.42 31.82
C HIS A 150 0.90 8.55 31.67
N GLY A 151 -0.39 8.22 31.52
CA GLY A 151 -1.47 9.21 31.43
C GLY A 151 -1.54 9.96 30.10
N VAL A 152 -0.85 9.46 29.08
CA VAL A 152 -1.00 9.94 27.70
C VAL A 152 -2.15 9.13 27.07
N PRO A 153 -3.30 9.77 26.77
CA PRO A 153 -4.42 9.09 26.13
C PRO A 153 -4.06 8.63 24.70
#